data_AF-A0A0C3D6T2-F1
#
_entry.id   AF-A0A0C3D6T2-F1
#
_cell.length_a   1.000
_cell.length_b   1.000
_cell.length_c   1.000
_cell.angle_alpha   90.00
_cell.angle_beta   90.00
_cell.angle_gamma   90.00
#
_symmetry.space_group_name_H-M   'P 1'
#
loop_
_entity.id
_entity.type
_entity.pdbx_description
1 polymer ?
#
loop_
_entity_poly.entity_id
_entity_poly.type
_entity_poly.pdbx_seq_one_letter_code
_entity_poly.pdbx_strand_id
1 'polypeptide(L)'
;LYKSWSMVIPTIIELYLHYLTDTIGKPLSMHNMLLHHCQGDCEPKCSSLICLYFDRFATVTVLSCKCSSLPQLLLHSGLFPTSPSQPHIAISVDLLGFYCALFQCSCDSVNALASALKSHYER
;
A
#
# COMPACT_ATOMS: atom_id res chain seq x y z
N LEU A 1 4.98 18.16 -7.68
CA LEU A 1 4.27 16.87 -7.56
C LEU A 1 4.80 15.84 -8.57
N TYR A 2 4.67 16.04 -9.88
CA TYR A 2 5.15 15.08 -10.90
C TYR A 2 6.64 14.70 -10.76
N LYS A 3 7.52 15.69 -10.61
CA LYS A 3 8.97 15.44 -10.41
C LYS A 3 9.25 14.56 -9.18
N SER A 4 8.56 14.82 -8.07
CA SER A 4 8.69 14.05 -6.84
C SER A 4 8.25 12.60 -7.03
N TRP A 5 7.11 12.37 -7.70
CA TRP A 5 6.66 11.03 -8.06
C TRP A 5 7.60 10.32 -9.02
N SER A 6 8.15 11.03 -10.01
CA SER A 6 9.11 10.46 -10.96
C SER A 6 10.39 9.97 -10.29
N MET A 7 10.74 10.50 -9.12
CA MET A 7 11.85 10.01 -8.30
C MET A 7 11.44 8.87 -7.36
N VAL A 8 10.22 8.89 -6.81
CA VAL A 8 9.76 7.90 -5.82
C VAL A 8 9.28 6.61 -6.48
N ILE A 9 8.51 6.67 -7.57
CA ILE A 9 7.94 5.48 -8.20
C ILE A 9 9.01 4.43 -8.53
N PRO A 10 10.16 4.77 -9.17
CA PRO A 10 11.16 3.76 -9.49
C PRO A 10 11.73 3.03 -8.27
N THR A 11 11.74 3.65 -7.09
CA THR A 11 12.34 3.06 -5.87
C THR A 11 11.43 2.07 -5.16
N ILE A 12 10.15 2.02 -5.53
CA ILE A 12 9.13 1.18 -4.90
C ILE A 12 8.59 0.08 -5.83
N ILE A 13 8.97 0.05 -7.12
CA ILE A 13 8.51 -0.97 -8.09
C ILE A 13 8.89 -2.38 -7.62
N GLU A 14 10.15 -2.61 -7.28
CA GLU A 14 10.60 -3.94 -6.82
C GLU A 14 9.90 -4.38 -5.54
N LEU A 15 9.67 -3.45 -4.61
CA LEU A 15 8.93 -3.73 -3.38
C LEU A 15 7.47 -4.08 -3.65
N TYR A 16 6.85 -3.42 -4.63
CA TYR A 16 5.50 -3.74 -5.07
C TYR A 16 5.44 -5.14 -5.70
N LEU A 17 6.39 -5.50 -6.57
CA LEU A 17 6.45 -6.84 -7.17
C LEU A 17 6.68 -7.93 -6.12
N HIS A 18 7.57 -7.69 -5.16
CA HIS A 18 7.79 -8.59 -4.04
C HIS A 18 6.52 -8.77 -3.21
N TYR A 19 5.85 -7.67 -2.86
CA TYR A 19 4.59 -7.71 -2.13
C TYR A 19 3.51 -8.50 -2.87
N LEU A 20 3.38 -8.32 -4.19
CA LEU A 20 2.44 -9.11 -4.99
C LEU A 20 2.79 -10.60 -4.94
N THR A 21 4.06 -10.94 -5.15
CA THR A 21 4.52 -12.34 -5.12
C THR A 21 4.25 -12.99 -3.77
N ASP A 22 4.45 -12.23 -2.68
CA ASP A 22 4.22 -12.71 -1.32
C ASP A 22 2.75 -12.86 -0.97
N THR A 23 1.85 -12.11 -1.60
CA THR A 23 0.42 -12.07 -1.26
C THR A 23 -0.45 -12.88 -2.22
N ILE A 24 0.08 -13.30 -3.38
CA ILE A 24 -0.64 -14.17 -4.32
C ILE A 24 -1.08 -15.47 -3.63
N GLY A 25 -2.36 -15.80 -3.79
CA GLY A 25 -3.03 -16.98 -3.25
C GLY A 25 -3.21 -16.97 -1.74
N LYS A 26 -2.90 -15.87 -1.04
CA LYS A 26 -2.96 -15.80 0.43
C LYS A 26 -4.12 -14.92 0.89
N PRO A 27 -4.78 -15.28 2.01
CA PRO A 27 -5.78 -14.40 2.61
C PRO A 27 -5.14 -13.06 3.00
N LEU A 28 -5.93 -11.98 2.94
CA LEU A 28 -5.50 -10.64 3.34
C LEU A 28 -4.88 -10.69 4.73
N SER A 29 -3.58 -10.35 4.82
CA SER A 29 -2.90 -10.32 6.10
C SER A 29 -3.51 -9.25 7.00
N MET A 30 -3.57 -9.52 8.31
CA MET A 30 -3.80 -8.45 9.25
C MET A 30 -2.67 -7.43 9.15
N HIS A 31 -3.05 -6.16 9.00
CA HIS A 31 -2.12 -5.06 8.89
C HIS A 31 -1.67 -4.64 10.29
N ASN A 32 -0.36 -4.58 10.50
CA ASN A 32 0.22 -4.12 11.74
C ASN A 32 -0.01 -2.62 11.93
N MET A 33 -0.43 -2.21 13.14
CA MET A 33 -0.61 -0.80 13.48
C MET A 33 0.71 -0.04 13.71
N LEU A 34 1.82 -0.77 13.82
CA LEU A 34 3.17 -0.23 13.93
C LEU A 34 4.00 -0.71 12.73
N LEU A 35 4.49 0.23 11.93
CA LEU A 35 5.37 -0.06 10.82
C LEU A 35 6.79 0.40 11.16
N HIS A 36 7.72 -0.53 11.03
CA HIS A 36 9.13 -0.26 11.25
C HIS A 36 9.95 -1.16 10.33
N HIS A 37 10.92 -0.57 9.66
CA HIS A 37 11.94 -1.30 8.92
C HIS A 37 13.26 -0.57 9.10
N CYS A 38 14.06 -1.06 10.05
CA CYS A 38 15.43 -0.64 10.28
C CYS A 38 16.26 -1.88 10.64
N GLN A 39 17.45 -1.98 10.06
CA GLN A 39 18.39 -3.08 10.31
C GLN A 39 19.58 -2.66 11.20
N GLY A 40 19.59 -1.44 11.75
CA GLY A 40 20.69 -0.92 12.56
C GLY A 40 20.24 0.01 13.68
N ASP A 41 21.20 0.63 14.37
CA ASP A 41 20.98 1.50 15.53
C ASP A 41 20.66 2.94 15.12
N CYS A 42 19.54 3.13 14.39
CA CYS A 42 19.08 4.45 13.97
C CYS A 42 18.03 4.98 14.94
N GLU A 43 18.08 6.28 15.26
CA GLU A 43 16.96 6.94 15.93
C GLU A 43 15.79 7.14 14.94
N PRO A 44 14.63 6.48 15.16
CA PRO A 44 13.52 6.59 14.24
C PRO A 44 12.70 7.85 14.52
N LYS A 45 12.29 8.53 13.45
CA LYS A 45 11.25 9.55 13.49
C LYS A 45 9.89 8.87 13.49
N CYS A 46 9.14 9.08 14.57
CA CYS A 46 7.75 8.65 14.69
C CYS A 46 6.82 9.60 13.90
N SER A 47 5.88 9.03 13.15
CA SER A 47 4.85 9.77 12.44
C SER A 47 3.56 8.95 12.38
N SER A 48 2.42 9.61 12.43
CA SER A 48 1.10 8.97 12.30
C SER A 48 0.51 9.20 10.92
N LEU A 49 -0.12 8.16 10.37
CA LEU A 49 -0.76 8.18 9.05
C LEU A 49 -2.16 7.60 9.14
N ILE A 50 -3.10 8.19 8.39
CA ILE A 50 -4.41 7.56 8.17
C ILE A 50 -4.26 6.54 7.04
N CYS A 51 -4.51 5.28 7.31
CA CYS A 51 -4.44 4.21 6.32
C CYS A 51 -5.85 3.73 5.96
N LEU A 52 -6.15 3.68 4.67
CA LEU A 52 -7.41 3.17 4.12
C LEU A 52 -7.22 1.71 3.71
N TYR A 53 -7.93 0.82 4.40
CA TYR A 53 -8.01 -0.61 4.07
C TYR A 53 -9.36 -0.91 3.43
N PHE A 54 -9.51 -2.15 2.97
CA PHE A 54 -10.75 -2.60 2.31
C PHE A 54 -11.98 -2.50 3.23
N ASP A 55 -11.82 -2.86 4.50
CA ASP A 55 -12.90 -2.98 5.50
C ASP A 55 -12.99 -1.79 6.48
N ARG A 56 -11.91 -1.00 6.60
CA ARG A 56 -11.79 0.06 7.61
C ARG A 56 -10.77 1.12 7.23
N PHE A 57 -10.78 2.22 7.96
CA PHE A 57 -9.61 3.11 8.07
C PHE A 57 -9.01 3.00 9.46
N ALA A 58 -7.70 3.19 9.59
CA ALA A 58 -7.03 3.19 10.88
C ALA A 58 -5.84 4.16 10.88
N THR A 59 -5.54 4.73 12.06
CA THR A 59 -4.30 5.47 12.27
C THR A 59 -3.18 4.49 12.52
N VAL A 60 -2.15 4.53 11.68
CA VAL A 60 -0.96 3.68 11.77
C VAL A 60 0.23 4.53 12.20
N THR A 61 0.97 4.02 13.16
CA THR A 61 2.22 4.64 13.62
C THR A 61 3.37 4.11 12.78
N VAL A 62 4.15 5.01 12.20
CA VAL A 62 5.29 4.68 11.37
C VAL A 62 6.57 5.19 12.01
N LEU A 63 7.51 4.27 12.20
CA LEU A 63 8.85 4.55 12.68
C LEU A 63 9.78 4.58 11.46
N SER A 64 9.99 5.79 10.95
CA SER A 64 10.83 6.03 9.77
C SER A 64 12.26 6.37 10.19
N CYS A 65 13.26 5.81 9.51
CA CYS A 65 14.66 6.11 9.74
C CYS A 65 15.37 6.43 8.41
N LYS A 66 16.66 6.74 8.42
CA LYS A 66 17.43 7.02 7.20
C LYS A 66 17.67 5.77 6.33
N CYS A 67 17.48 4.57 6.86
CA CYS A 67 17.74 3.31 6.14
C CYS A 67 16.70 3.01 5.06
N SER A 68 15.46 3.48 5.22
CA SER A 68 14.39 3.26 4.25
C SER A 68 13.57 4.52 4.13
N SER A 69 13.25 4.91 2.90
CA SER A 69 12.30 5.99 2.68
C SER A 69 10.90 5.59 3.16
N LEU A 70 10.10 6.58 3.55
CA LEU A 70 8.72 6.36 3.99
C LEU A 70 7.85 5.64 2.93
N PRO A 71 7.91 6.00 1.62
CA PRO A 71 7.19 5.26 0.58
C PRO A 71 7.58 3.79 0.49
N GLN A 72 8.86 3.46 0.63
CA GLN A 72 9.34 2.08 0.61
C GLN A 72 8.81 1.27 1.80
N LEU A 73 8.86 1.85 3.01
CA LEU A 73 8.32 1.23 4.23
C LEU A 73 6.81 0.97 4.11
N LEU A 74 6.06 1.92 3.56
CA LEU A 74 4.63 1.74 3.32
C LEU A 74 4.38 0.61 2.31
N LEU A 75 5.10 0.58 1.18
CA LEU A 75 4.90 -0.48 0.19
C LEU A 75 5.24 -1.87 0.72
N HIS A 76 6.29 -1.99 1.52
CA HIS A 76 6.63 -3.25 2.19
C HIS A 76 5.50 -3.75 3.11
N SER A 77 4.66 -2.86 3.62
CA SER A 77 3.48 -3.20 4.41
C SER A 77 2.18 -3.31 3.60
N GLY A 78 2.24 -3.25 2.28
CA GLY A 78 1.06 -3.28 1.41
C GLY A 78 0.27 -1.98 1.37
N LEU A 79 0.90 -0.85 1.68
CA LEU A 79 0.29 0.48 1.66
C LEU A 79 0.96 1.37 0.61
N PHE A 80 0.16 2.09 -0.17
CA PHE A 80 0.63 3.07 -1.13
C PHE A 80 0.40 4.50 -0.60
N PRO A 81 1.43 5.36 -0.53
CA PRO A 81 1.25 6.74 -0.05
C PRO A 81 0.44 7.58 -1.05
N THR A 82 -0.38 8.52 -0.57
CA THR A 82 -1.08 9.47 -1.47
C THR A 82 -0.24 10.68 -1.87
N SER A 83 0.94 10.85 -1.26
CA SER A 83 1.90 11.92 -1.53
C SER A 83 3.34 11.39 -1.46
N PRO A 84 4.24 11.83 -2.37
CA PRO A 84 5.58 11.26 -2.47
C PRO A 84 6.55 11.75 -1.37
N SER A 85 6.27 12.89 -0.73
CA SER A 85 7.21 13.53 0.21
C SER A 85 6.70 13.61 1.64
N GLN A 86 5.41 13.85 1.82
CA GLN A 86 4.79 13.96 3.14
C GLN A 86 3.37 13.37 3.08
N PRO A 87 3.25 12.05 2.91
CA PRO A 87 1.95 11.40 3.00
C PRO A 87 1.40 11.59 4.40
N HIS A 88 0.13 11.97 4.49
CA HIS A 88 -0.68 11.87 5.71
C HIS A 88 -1.73 10.76 5.58
N ILE A 89 -1.92 10.27 4.35
CA ILE A 89 -2.83 9.22 4.00
C ILE A 89 -2.07 8.17 3.18
N ALA A 90 -2.33 6.90 3.45
CA ALA A 90 -1.91 5.79 2.62
C ALA A 90 -3.11 4.87 2.34
N ILE A 91 -3.08 4.15 1.23
CA ILE A 91 -4.17 3.29 0.78
C ILE A 91 -3.62 1.88 0.59
N SER A 92 -4.33 0.87 1.08
CA SER A 92 -3.96 -0.53 0.84
C SER A 92 -3.83 -0.80 -0.66
N VAL A 93 -2.74 -1.46 -1.02
CA VAL A 93 -2.49 -1.93 -2.39
C VAL A 93 -3.61 -2.84 -2.87
N ASP A 94 -4.18 -3.66 -1.99
CA ASP A 94 -5.28 -4.56 -2.32
C ASP A 94 -6.59 -3.82 -2.59
N LEU A 95 -6.86 -2.75 -1.83
CA LEU A 95 -8.00 -1.86 -2.09
C LEU A 95 -7.83 -1.14 -3.44
N LEU A 96 -6.62 -0.66 -3.76
CA LEU A 96 -6.33 -0.06 -5.06
C LEU A 96 -6.51 -1.08 -6.19
N GLY A 97 -6.03 -2.31 -6.02
CA GLY A 97 -6.21 -3.40 -6.99
C GLY A 97 -7.69 -3.72 -7.24
N PHE A 98 -8.49 -3.79 -6.17
CA PHE A 98 -9.93 -3.97 -6.28
C PHE A 98 -10.61 -2.82 -7.04
N TYR A 99 -10.25 -1.57 -6.72
CA TYR A 99 -10.81 -0.41 -7.41
C TYR A 99 -10.43 -0.37 -8.90
N CYS A 100 -9.20 -0.76 -9.23
CA CYS A 100 -8.77 -0.93 -10.62
C CYS A 100 -9.59 -2.00 -11.35
N ALA A 101 -9.82 -3.17 -10.72
CA ALA A 101 -10.64 -4.22 -11.30
C ALA A 101 -12.10 -3.78 -11.49
N LEU A 102 -12.68 -3.08 -10.50
CA LEU A 102 -14.01 -2.48 -10.62
C LEU A 102 -14.10 -1.52 -11.80
N PHE A 103 -13.12 -0.63 -11.94
CA PHE A 103 -13.09 0.34 -13.03
C PHE A 103 -12.96 -0.34 -14.39
N GLN A 104 -12.09 -1.35 -14.51
CA GLN A 104 -11.91 -2.12 -15.74
C GLN A 104 -13.18 -2.88 -16.14
N CYS A 105 -13.90 -3.46 -15.17
CA CYS A 105 -15.16 -4.16 -15.41
C CYS A 105 -16.40 -3.24 -15.43
N SER A 106 -16.25 -1.93 -15.22
CA SER A 106 -17.39 -1.01 -15.07
C SER A 106 -18.23 -0.86 -16.35
N CYS A 107 -17.64 -1.13 -17.51
CA CYS A 107 -18.34 -1.16 -18.79
C CYS A 107 -19.32 -2.36 -18.91
N ASP A 108 -19.16 -3.41 -18.10
CA ASP A 108 -19.87 -4.69 -18.21
C ASP A 108 -21.06 -4.88 -17.23
N SER A 109 -21.70 -3.79 -16.77
CA SER A 109 -22.97 -3.82 -16.00
C SER A 109 -22.93 -4.51 -14.62
N VAL A 110 -24.10 -4.99 -14.14
CA VAL A 110 -24.47 -5.50 -12.80
C VAL A 110 -23.44 -6.44 -12.15
N ASN A 111 -22.61 -7.11 -12.95
CA ASN A 111 -21.62 -8.08 -12.49
C ASN A 111 -20.22 -7.51 -12.25
N ALA A 112 -19.96 -6.22 -12.53
CA ALA A 112 -18.64 -5.61 -12.32
C ALA A 112 -18.11 -5.82 -10.89
N LEU A 113 -19.00 -5.67 -9.90
CA LEU A 113 -18.69 -5.94 -8.50
C LEU A 113 -18.35 -7.42 -8.26
N ALA A 114 -19.16 -8.34 -8.78
CA ALA A 114 -18.91 -9.78 -8.62
C ALA A 114 -17.57 -10.19 -9.26
N SER A 115 -17.26 -9.64 -10.45
CA SER A 115 -15.99 -9.87 -11.15
C SER A 115 -14.79 -9.30 -10.38
N ALA A 116 -14.91 -8.09 -9.83
CA ALA A 116 -13.87 -7.47 -9.02
C ALA A 116 -13.65 -8.22 -7.70
N LEU A 117 -14.71 -8.67 -7.04
CA LEU A 117 -14.62 -9.50 -5.83
C LEU A 117 -13.95 -10.83 -6.12
N LYS A 118 -14.32 -11.50 -7.22
CA LYS A 118 -13.67 -12.74 -7.66
C LYS A 118 -12.17 -12.52 -7.88
N SER A 119 -11.81 -11.51 -8.65
CA SER A 119 -10.39 -11.16 -8.90
C SER A 119 -9.63 -10.79 -7.63
N HIS A 120 -10.29 -10.17 -6.66
CA HIS A 120 -9.68 -9.76 -5.40
C HIS A 120 -9.42 -10.94 -4.46
N TYR A 121 -10.32 -11.93 -4.41
CA TYR A 121 -10.19 -13.10 -3.53
C TYR A 121 -9.49 -14.30 -4.18
N GLU A 122 -9.44 -14.40 -5.51
CA GLU A 122 -8.69 -15.43 -6.24
C GLU A 122 -7.24 -15.03 -6.54
N ARG A 123 -6.82 -13.84 -6.09
CA ARG A 123 -5.46 -13.32 -6.26
C ARG A 123 -4.44 -14.16 -5.53
#